data_AF-A0A7S2J2W6-F1
#
_entry.id   AF-A0A7S2J2W6-F1
#
_cell.length_a   1.000
_cell.length_b   1.000
_cell.length_c   1.000
_cell.angle_alpha   90.00
_cell.angle_beta   90.00
_cell.angle_gamma   90.00
#
_symmetry.space_group_name_H-M   'P 1'
#
loop_
_entity.id
_entity.type
_entity.pdbx_description
1 polymer ?
#
loop_
_entity_poly.entity_id
_entity_poly.type
_entity_poly.pdbx_seq_one_letter_code
_entity_poly.pdbx_strand_id
1 'polypeptide(L)'
;SGIPDENHWWRLASSMPSCVDRKALRRMFTRLDHNCNGYLTITEIKQGFSKFLGEKQWLQMEEVVREAFDQVKALNSGTKVHDDNFVDFKEFSQLVSEIERYVYGRFIEAVERGGD
;
A
#
# COMPACT_ATOMS: atom_id res chain seq x y z
N SER A 1 -22.15 -9.34 21.60
CA SER A 1 -22.34 -8.78 20.25
C SER A 1 -21.97 -7.31 20.28
N GLY A 2 -20.79 -6.98 19.78
CA GLY A 2 -20.35 -5.59 19.64
C GLY A 2 -19.53 -5.54 18.37
N ILE A 3 -20.12 -5.01 17.31
CA ILE A 3 -19.40 -4.74 16.06
C ILE A 3 -18.24 -3.81 16.45
N PRO A 4 -16.98 -4.18 16.19
CA PRO A 4 -15.86 -3.33 16.51
C PRO A 4 -15.96 -2.03 15.71
N ASP A 5 -15.69 -0.90 16.36
CA ASP A 5 -15.73 0.41 15.70
C ASP A 5 -14.68 0.50 14.60
N GLU A 6 -14.86 1.43 13.65
CA GLU A 6 -14.00 1.61 12.46
C GLU A 6 -12.50 1.70 12.80
N ASN A 7 -12.14 2.20 13.99
CA ASN A 7 -10.74 2.27 14.44
C ASN A 7 -10.19 0.98 15.03
N HIS A 8 -11.03 0.01 15.39
CA HIS A 8 -10.60 -1.28 15.93
C HIS A 8 -9.74 -2.04 14.91
N TRP A 9 -10.17 -2.03 13.66
CA TRP A 9 -9.53 -2.75 12.57
C TRP A 9 -8.19 -2.13 12.16
N TRP A 10 -8.09 -0.79 12.21
CA TRP A 10 -6.82 -0.10 12.05
C TRP A 10 -5.80 -0.50 13.12
N ARG A 11 -6.24 -0.74 14.37
CA ARG A 11 -5.34 -1.14 15.46
C ARG A 11 -4.83 -2.56 15.32
N LEU A 12 -5.69 -3.51 14.94
CA LEU A 12 -5.27 -4.90 14.71
C LEU A 12 -4.32 -5.02 13.52
N ALA A 13 -4.64 -4.33 12.43
CA ALA A 13 -3.83 -4.40 11.22
C ALA A 13 -2.55 -3.52 11.31
N SER A 14 -2.47 -2.60 12.28
CA SER A 14 -1.21 -1.95 12.69
C SER A 14 -0.34 -2.81 13.61
N SER A 15 -0.94 -3.78 14.31
CA SER A 15 -0.25 -4.75 15.17
C SER A 15 0.25 -5.97 14.39
N MET A 16 -0.19 -6.19 13.15
CA MET A 16 0.31 -7.27 12.33
C MET A 16 1.69 -6.90 11.77
N PRO A 17 2.71 -7.75 11.93
CA PRO A 17 3.97 -7.56 11.21
C PRO A 17 3.66 -7.63 9.71
N SER A 18 4.18 -6.69 8.92
CA SER A 18 4.13 -6.82 7.47
C SER A 18 4.79 -8.15 7.12
N CYS A 19 4.02 -9.08 6.56
CA CYS A 19 4.53 -10.39 6.19
C CYS A 19 5.45 -10.33 4.97
N VAL A 20 5.55 -9.15 4.31
CA VAL A 20 6.39 -8.99 3.13
C VAL A 20 7.87 -9.01 3.50
N ASP A 21 8.55 -10.02 2.97
CA ASP A 21 10.01 -10.09 3.00
C ASP A 21 10.61 -8.79 2.45
N ARG A 22 11.42 -8.11 3.26
CA ARG A 22 12.13 -6.87 2.88
C ARG A 22 12.95 -7.04 1.60
N LYS A 23 13.50 -8.23 1.34
CA LYS A 23 14.21 -8.52 0.08
C LYS A 23 13.24 -8.57 -1.10
N ALA A 24 12.03 -9.10 -0.92
CA ALA A 24 10.99 -9.07 -1.94
C ALA A 24 10.55 -7.64 -2.25
N LEU A 25 10.30 -6.82 -1.22
CA LEU A 25 10.02 -5.39 -1.39
C LEU A 25 11.12 -4.68 -2.17
N ARG A 26 12.40 -4.96 -1.85
CA ARG A 26 13.54 -4.36 -2.55
C ARG A 26 13.57 -4.77 -4.02
N ARG A 27 13.32 -6.04 -4.33
CA ARG A 27 13.23 -6.52 -5.72
C ARG A 27 12.08 -5.87 -6.48
N MET A 28 10.92 -5.69 -5.84
CA MET A 28 9.77 -4.99 -6.43
C MET A 28 10.13 -3.55 -6.72
N PHE A 29 10.65 -2.82 -5.73
CA PHE A 29 11.08 -1.43 -5.88
C PHE A 29 12.05 -1.24 -7.04
N THR A 30 13.13 -2.02 -7.09
CA THR A 30 14.13 -1.97 -8.16
C THR A 30 13.55 -2.30 -9.54
N ARG A 31 12.48 -3.11 -9.60
CA ARG A 31 11.83 -3.44 -10.87
C ARG A 31 10.86 -2.36 -11.36
N LEU A 32 10.37 -1.53 -10.45
CA LEU A 32 9.51 -0.38 -10.75
C LEU A 32 10.32 0.88 -11.07
N ASP A 33 11.52 1.00 -10.50
CA ASP A 33 12.45 2.12 -10.69
C ASP A 33 13.12 2.02 -12.06
N HIS A 34 12.37 2.40 -13.10
CA HIS A 34 12.78 2.24 -14.50
C HIS A 34 13.93 3.17 -14.90
N ASN A 35 13.99 4.36 -14.29
CA ASN A 35 15.03 5.34 -14.56
C ASN A 35 16.25 5.18 -13.63
N CYS A 36 16.21 4.22 -12.69
CA CYS A 36 17.26 3.92 -11.71
C CYS A 36 17.66 5.13 -10.86
N ASN A 37 16.73 6.04 -10.59
CA ASN A 37 17.02 7.25 -9.82
C ASN A 37 16.89 7.01 -8.30
N GLY A 38 16.42 5.83 -7.88
CA GLY A 38 16.22 5.49 -6.47
C GLY A 38 14.89 5.97 -5.89
N TYR A 39 13.97 6.44 -6.72
CA TYR A 39 12.65 6.96 -6.38
C TYR A 39 11.60 6.43 -7.34
N LEU A 40 10.35 6.33 -6.88
CA LEU A 40 9.21 5.96 -7.71
C LEU A 40 8.23 7.12 -7.79
N THR A 41 7.80 7.43 -9.00
CA THR A 41 6.65 8.29 -9.25
C THR A 41 5.35 7.51 -9.06
N ILE A 42 4.24 8.22 -8.81
CA ILE A 42 2.91 7.61 -8.79
C ILE A 42 2.61 6.84 -10.09
N THR A 43 3.08 7.34 -11.23
CA THR A 43 2.89 6.67 -12.53
C THR A 43 3.65 5.35 -12.60
N GLU A 44 4.90 5.29 -12.14
CA GLU A 44 5.68 4.04 -12.09
C GLU A 44 5.03 3.00 -11.17
N ILE A 45 4.50 3.46 -10.04
CA ILE A 45 3.73 2.61 -9.12
C ILE A 45 2.49 2.07 -9.82
N LYS A 46 1.64 2.93 -10.40
CA LYS A 46 0.41 2.51 -11.09
C LYS A 46 0.68 1.51 -12.21
N GLN A 47 1.64 1.81 -13.08
CA GLN A 47 2.03 0.91 -14.18
C GLN A 47 2.57 -0.42 -13.66
N GLY A 48 3.36 -0.36 -12.59
CA GLY A 48 3.89 -1.52 -11.88
C GLY A 48 2.80 -2.45 -11.39
N PHE A 49 1.95 -1.95 -10.52
CA PHE A 49 0.87 -2.71 -9.92
C PHE A 49 -0.12 -3.23 -10.97
N SER A 50 -0.46 -2.45 -12.00
CA SER A 50 -1.28 -2.91 -13.12
C SER A 50 -0.66 -4.12 -13.84
N LYS A 51 0.66 -4.09 -14.11
CA LYS A 51 1.38 -5.22 -14.72
C LYS A 51 1.44 -6.45 -13.81
N PHE A 52 1.56 -6.26 -12.49
CA PHE A 52 1.69 -7.36 -11.54
C PHE A 52 0.35 -8.02 -11.16
N LEU A 53 -0.70 -7.22 -10.98
CA LEU A 53 -2.03 -7.69 -10.57
C LEU A 53 -2.93 -8.03 -11.76
N GLY A 54 -2.63 -7.49 -12.95
CA GLY A 54 -3.51 -7.51 -14.11
C GLY A 54 -4.52 -6.36 -14.07
N GLU A 55 -4.96 -5.92 -15.25
CA GLU A 55 -5.81 -4.71 -15.39
C GLU A 55 -7.13 -4.80 -14.61
N LYS A 56 -7.76 -5.98 -14.57
CA LYS A 56 -9.06 -6.16 -13.89
C LYS A 56 -8.96 -6.00 -12.38
N GLN A 57 -7.93 -6.58 -11.77
CA GLN A 57 -7.66 -6.47 -10.34
C GLN A 57 -7.18 -5.06 -10.00
N TRP A 58 -6.36 -4.46 -10.88
CA TRP A 58 -5.91 -3.08 -10.72
C TRP A 58 -7.06 -2.07 -10.66
N LEU A 59 -8.07 -2.18 -11.53
CA LEU A 59 -9.22 -1.27 -11.52
C LEU A 59 -9.97 -1.26 -10.18
N GLN A 60 -9.95 -2.37 -9.43
CA GLN A 60 -10.56 -2.45 -8.10
C GLN A 60 -9.65 -1.91 -6.99
N MET A 61 -8.36 -1.75 -7.27
CA MET A 61 -7.33 -1.34 -6.31
C MET A 61 -6.77 0.06 -6.58
N GLU A 62 -7.09 0.70 -7.70
CA GLU A 62 -6.51 1.99 -8.07
C GLU A 62 -6.81 3.08 -7.03
N GLU A 63 -8.05 3.14 -6.54
CA GLU A 63 -8.45 4.12 -5.51
C GLU A 63 -7.71 3.86 -4.20
N VAL A 64 -7.60 2.58 -3.80
CA VAL A 64 -6.87 2.14 -2.61
C VAL A 64 -5.40 2.55 -2.67
N VAL A 65 -4.76 2.32 -3.82
CA VAL A 65 -3.34 2.65 -4.01
C VAL A 65 -3.12 4.16 -3.98
N ARG A 66 -4.06 4.95 -4.52
CA ARG A 66 -4.03 6.41 -4.45
C ARG A 66 -4.17 6.91 -3.02
N GLU A 67 -5.14 6.40 -2.28
CA GLU A 67 -5.35 6.79 -0.87
C GLU A 67 -4.16 6.39 0.00
N ALA A 68 -3.62 5.20 -0.20
CA ALA A 68 -2.43 4.73 0.49
C ALA A 68 -1.21 5.62 0.18
N PHE A 69 -1.08 6.08 -1.07
CA PHE A 69 -0.03 7.03 -1.47
C PHE A 69 -0.17 8.36 -0.72
N ASP A 70 -1.37 8.96 -0.75
CA ASP A 70 -1.63 10.24 -0.09
C ASP A 70 -1.37 10.15 1.42
N GLN A 71 -1.76 9.05 2.06
CA GLN A 71 -1.48 8.78 3.48
C GLN A 71 0.02 8.69 3.77
N VAL A 72 0.78 7.94 2.97
CA VAL A 72 2.23 7.83 3.15
C VAL A 72 2.92 9.18 2.95
N LYS A 73 2.48 9.99 1.99
CA LYS A 73 3.03 11.35 1.81
C LYS A 73 2.69 12.25 2.99
N ALA A 74 1.47 12.18 3.52
CA ALA A 74 1.09 12.92 4.72
C ALA A 74 1.97 12.54 5.93
N LEU A 75 2.23 11.24 6.13
CA LEU A 75 3.08 10.73 7.21
C LEU A 75 4.55 11.15 7.10
N ASN A 76 5.06 11.38 5.90
CA ASN A 76 6.47 11.76 5.65
C ASN A 76 6.64 13.24 5.27
N SER A 77 5.59 14.05 5.37
CA SER A 77 5.55 15.47 4.94
C SER A 77 6.56 16.40 5.63
N GLY A 78 7.18 15.98 6.74
CA GLY A 78 8.21 16.74 7.47
C GLY A 78 9.67 16.35 7.17
N THR A 79 9.92 15.30 6.37
CA THR A 79 11.26 14.76 6.08
C THR A 79 11.69 14.95 4.63
N LYS A 80 11.35 16.09 4.02
CA LYS A 80 11.46 16.30 2.57
C LYS A 80 12.92 16.41 2.10
N VAL A 81 13.40 15.37 1.41
CA VAL A 81 14.59 15.43 0.55
C VAL A 81 14.19 15.64 -0.92
N HIS A 82 12.97 15.25 -1.31
CA HIS A 82 12.43 15.39 -2.68
C HIS A 82 10.96 15.83 -2.70
N ASP A 83 10.47 16.14 -3.91
CA ASP A 83 9.08 16.55 -4.23
C ASP A 83 8.05 15.50 -3.80
N ASP A 84 6.84 15.93 -3.46
CA ASP A 84 5.75 15.12 -2.91
C ASP A 84 5.23 14.07 -3.91
N ASN A 85 5.61 14.19 -5.18
CA ASN A 85 5.25 13.26 -6.25
C ASN A 85 6.15 12.01 -6.33
N PHE A 86 7.18 11.92 -5.48
CA PHE A 86 8.12 10.82 -5.44
C PHE A 86 8.04 10.03 -4.14
N VAL A 87 8.39 8.75 -4.23
CA VAL A 87 8.38 7.78 -3.15
C VAL A 87 9.73 7.11 -3.08
N ASP A 88 10.44 7.24 -1.96
CA ASP A 88 11.69 6.49 -1.72
C ASP A 88 11.40 5.02 -1.31
N PHE A 89 12.45 4.22 -1.08
CA PHE A 89 12.26 2.82 -0.67
C PHE A 89 11.54 2.66 0.68
N LYS A 90 11.75 3.58 1.63
CA LYS A 90 11.10 3.56 2.95
C LYS A 90 9.62 3.87 2.79
N GLU A 91 9.28 4.93 2.08
CA GLU A 91 7.91 5.33 1.76
C GLU A 91 7.21 4.23 0.94
N PHE A 92 7.89 3.60 -0.01
CA PHE A 92 7.35 2.48 -0.79
C PHE A 92 7.03 1.27 0.09
N SER A 93 7.90 0.96 1.06
CA SER A 93 7.63 -0.11 2.03
C SER A 93 6.39 0.20 2.88
N GLN A 94 6.14 1.46 3.22
CA GLN A 94 4.94 1.89 3.94
C GLN A 94 3.70 1.80 3.04
N LEU A 95 3.83 2.21 1.78
CA LEU A 95 2.76 2.10 0.79
C LEU A 95 2.28 0.65 0.63
N VAL A 96 3.21 -0.30 0.47
CA VAL A 96 2.85 -1.72 0.36
C VAL A 96 2.17 -2.22 1.64
N SER A 97 2.66 -1.80 2.80
CA SER A 97 2.03 -2.16 4.09
C SER A 97 0.60 -1.62 4.21
N GLU A 98 0.33 -0.42 3.70
CA GLU A 98 -1.01 0.18 3.70
C GLU A 98 -1.97 -0.56 2.76
N ILE A 99 -1.48 -0.93 1.57
CA ILE A 99 -2.25 -1.71 0.60
C ILE A 99 -2.59 -3.10 1.17
N GLU A 100 -1.62 -3.78 1.79
CA GLU A 100 -1.87 -5.05 2.47
C GLU A 100 -2.93 -4.88 3.56
N ARG A 101 -2.80 -3.83 4.38
CA ARG A 101 -3.76 -3.53 5.44
C ARG A 101 -5.18 -3.41 4.91
N TYR A 102 -5.35 -2.68 3.82
CA TYR A 102 -6.64 -2.52 3.16
C TYR A 102 -7.20 -3.87 2.68
N VAL A 103 -6.39 -4.67 1.98
CA VAL A 103 -6.82 -5.98 1.44
C VAL A 103 -7.24 -6.92 2.58
N TYR A 104 -6.48 -6.96 3.67
CA TYR A 104 -6.84 -7.73 4.85
C TYR A 104 -8.12 -7.22 5.51
N GLY A 105 -8.29 -5.89 5.63
CA GLY A 105 -9.52 -5.30 6.16
C GLY A 105 -10.75 -5.74 5.36
N ARG A 106 -10.67 -5.68 4.02
CA ARG A 106 -11.74 -6.14 3.13
C ARG A 106 -12.03 -7.64 3.25
N PHE A 107 -11.00 -8.46 3.46
CA PHE A 107 -11.18 -9.89 3.68
C PHE A 107 -11.93 -10.17 4.98
N ILE A 108 -11.57 -9.48 6.08
CA ILE A 108 -12.25 -9.61 7.37
C ILE A 108 -13.72 -9.19 7.25
N GLU A 109 -13.99 -8.01 6.66
CA GLU A 109 -15.37 -7.54 6.44
C GLU A 109 -16.20 -8.52 5.61
N ALA A 110 -15.60 -9.16 4.60
CA ALA A 110 -16.28 -10.13 3.77
C ALA A 110 -16.61 -11.43 4.54
N VAL A 111 -15.70 -11.90 5.40
CA VAL A 111 -15.94 -13.05 6.29
C VAL A 111 -17.05 -12.75 7.29
N GLU A 112 -17.06 -11.55 7.89
CA GLU A 112 -18.09 -11.16 8.85
C GLU A 112 -19.47 -10.98 8.21
N ARG A 113 -19.52 -10.45 6.97
CA ARG A 113 -20.78 -10.33 6.20
C ARG A 113 -21.27 -11.65 5.61
N GLY A 114 -20.40 -12.63 5.45
CA GLY A 114 -20.70 -13.95 4.89
C GLY A 114 -20.94 -15.05 5.94
N GLY A 115 -21.02 -14.69 7.21
CA GLY A 115 -21.30 -15.60 8.33
C GLY A 115 -22.79 -15.81 8.60
N ASP A 116 -23.57 -16.12 7.56
CA ASP A 116 -24.92 -16.71 7.66
C ASP A 116 -24.88 -18.22 7.40
#